data_AF-A0A964ASK4-F1
#
_entry.id   AF-A0A964ASK4-F1
#
_cell.length_a   1.000
_cell.length_b   1.000
_cell.length_c   1.000
_cell.angle_alpha   90.00
_cell.angle_beta   90.00
_cell.angle_gamma   90.00
#
_symmetry.space_group_name_H-M   'P 1'
#
loop_
_entity.id
_entity.type
_entity.pdbx_description
1 polymer ?
#
loop_
_entity_poly.entity_id
_entity_poly.type
_entity_poly.pdbx_seq_one_letter_code
_entity_poly.pdbx_strand_id
1 'polypeptide(L)' 'MTEVLPGEHAAEAGVRDGDIIVRYDGQNVESAEGFVEMVNTTEGREDAILLVIIRDDEVIRLQALPGRLGVRITTIP' A
#
# COMPACT_ATOMS: atom_id res chain seq x y z
N MET A 1 -2.31 -0.67 -11.01
CA MET A 1 -1.72 0.63 -10.60
C MET A 1 -2.42 1.06 -9.33
N THR A 2 -1.71 1.82 -8.49
CA THR A 2 -2.27 2.28 -7.22
C THR A 2 -2.76 3.72 -7.37
N GLU A 3 -3.99 3.98 -6.94
CA GLU A 3 -4.57 5.30 -6.73
C GLU A 3 -4.53 5.60 -5.23
N VAL A 4 -3.91 6.72 -4.84
CA VAL A 4 -3.72 7.11 -3.45
C VAL A 4 -4.73 8.19 -3.08
N LEU A 5 -5.54 7.92 -2.07
CA LEU A 5 -6.47 8.90 -1.53
C LEU A 5 -5.69 9.94 -0.70
N PRO A 6 -5.86 11.25 -0.98
CA PRO A 6 -5.16 12.30 -0.24
C PRO A 6 -5.54 12.31 1.25
N GLY A 7 -4.56 12.48 2.14
CA GLY A 7 -4.78 12.62 3.58
C GLY A 7 -4.90 11.31 4.35
N GLU A 8 -4.48 10.21 3.73
CA GLU A 8 -4.53 8.86 4.30
C GLU A 8 -3.11 8.31 4.53
N HIS A 9 -2.97 7.24 5.32
CA HIS A 9 -1.66 6.80 5.81
C HIS A 9 -0.66 6.41 4.72
N ALA A 10 -1.11 5.93 3.54
CA ALA A 10 -0.22 5.69 2.41
C ALA A 10 0.36 6.99 1.84
N ALA A 11 -0.44 8.06 1.75
CA ALA A 11 0.04 9.36 1.29
C ALA A 11 1.04 9.96 2.28
N GLU A 12 0.77 9.84 3.59
CA GLU A 12 1.69 10.27 4.67
C GLU A 12 3.02 9.51 4.63
N ALA A 13 2.97 8.22 4.31
CA ALA A 13 4.14 7.38 4.11
C ALA A 13 4.92 7.72 2.82
N GLY A 14 4.37 8.57 1.94
CA GLY A 14 5.02 9.00 0.71
C GLY A 14 4.72 8.11 -0.51
N VAL A 15 3.67 7.28 -0.44
CA VAL A 15 3.10 6.59 -1.61
C VAL A 15 2.47 7.63 -2.53
N ARG A 16 2.57 7.41 -3.84
CA ARG A 16 2.10 8.30 -4.90
C ARG A 16 1.27 7.52 -5.90
N ASP A 17 0.45 8.24 -6.65
CA ASP A 17 -0.24 7.67 -7.79
C ASP A 17 0.76 7.10 -8.79
N GLY A 18 0.47 5.89 -9.29
CA GLY A 18 1.38 5.18 -10.19
C GLY A 18 2.28 4.17 -9.49
N ASP A 19 2.47 4.25 -8.17
CA ASP A 19 3.26 3.28 -7.43
C ASP A 19 2.66 1.87 -7.55
N ILE A 20 3.52 0.86 -7.58
CA ILE A 20 3.10 -0.55 -7.56
C ILE A 20 3.47 -1.13 -6.21
N ILE A 21 2.48 -1.48 -5.39
CA ILE A 21 2.71 -2.14 -4.11
C ILE A 21 3.04 -3.61 -4.36
N VAL A 22 4.21 -4.05 -3.90
CA VAL A 22 4.70 -5.43 -4.10
C VAL A 22 4.82 -6.20 -2.79
N ARG A 23 4.93 -5.50 -1.65
CA ARG A 23 4.85 -6.13 -0.31
C ARG A 23 4.12 -5.24 0.68
N TYR A 24 3.41 -5.89 1.58
CA TYR A 24 2.64 -5.29 2.65
C TYR A 24 2.84 -6.09 3.93
N ASP A 25 3.23 -5.43 5.01
CA ASP A 25 3.50 -6.04 6.33
C ASP A 25 4.40 -7.30 6.25
N GLY A 26 5.43 -7.21 5.42
CA GLY A 26 6.38 -8.32 5.21
C GLY A 26 5.90 -9.43 4.28
N GLN A 27 4.64 -9.43 3.85
CA GLN A 27 4.07 -10.41 2.92
C GLN A 27 4.10 -9.90 1.46
N ASN A 28 4.22 -10.81 0.49
CA ASN A 28 4.16 -10.45 -0.93
C ASN A 28 2.71 -10.19 -1.37
N VAL A 29 2.53 -9.15 -2.18
CA VAL A 29 1.24 -8.85 -2.80
C VAL A 29 1.17 -9.54 -4.15
N GLU A 30 0.32 -10.56 -4.26
CA GLU A 30 0.17 -11.37 -5.49
C GLU A 30 -1.01 -10.92 -6.35
N SER A 31 -2.02 -10.28 -5.75
CA SER A 31 -3.21 -9.79 -6.44
C SER A 31 -3.82 -8.58 -5.75
N ALA A 32 -4.67 -7.86 -6.48
CA ALA A 32 -5.44 -6.73 -5.95
C ALA A 32 -6.36 -7.15 -4.79
N GLU A 33 -7.04 -8.29 -4.94
CA GLU A 33 -7.94 -8.83 -3.90
C GLU A 33 -7.16 -9.25 -2.65
N GLY A 34 -6.02 -9.92 -2.82
CA GLY A 34 -5.16 -10.31 -1.70
C GLY A 34 -4.61 -9.10 -0.95
N PHE A 35 -4.27 -8.02 -1.66
CA PHE A 35 -3.88 -6.77 -1.02
C PHE A 35 -5.00 -6.17 -0.18
N VAL A 36 -6.23 -6.11 -0.71
CA VAL A 36 -7.38 -5.60 0.04
C VAL A 36 -7.64 -6.43 1.29
N GLU A 37 -7.52 -7.76 1.21
CA GLU A 37 -7.65 -8.65 2.37
C GLU A 37 -6.56 -8.38 3.43
N MET A 38 -5.31 -8.18 3.01
CA MET A 38 -4.22 -7.82 3.92
C MET A 38 -4.47 -6.49 4.64
N VAL A 39 -4.92 -5.47 3.92
CA VAL A 39 -5.26 -4.16 4.51
C VAL A 39 -6.38 -4.32 5.53
N ASN A 40 -7.47 -5.00 5.16
CA ASN A 40 -8.60 -5.23 6.06
C ASN A 40 -8.20 -6.04 7.31
N THR A 41 -7.30 -7.02 7.17
CA THR A 41 -6.83 -7.85 8.29
C THR A 41 -5.96 -7.07 9.28
N THR A 42 -5.32 -6.01 8.81
CA THR A 42 -4.47 -5.13 9.62
C THR A 42 -5.21 -3.85 10.06
N GLU A 43 -6.47 -3.68 9.65
CA GLU A 43 -7.32 -2.57 10.07
C GLU A 43 -7.51 -2.61 11.60
N GLY A 44 -7.12 -1.53 12.27
CA GLY A 44 -7.16 -1.41 13.74
C GLY A 44 -5.84 -1.69 14.45
N ARG A 45 -4.79 -2.10 13.74
CA ARG A 45 -3.42 -2.06 14.28
C ARG A 45 -2.91 -0.62 14.37
N GLU A 46 -2.21 -0.35 15.47
CA GLU A 46 -1.62 0.98 15.75
C GLU A 46 -0.12 1.03 15.43
N ASP A 47 0.49 -0.12 15.12
CA ASP A 47 1.89 -0.21 14.78
C ASP A 47 2.15 -0.01 13.28
N ALA A 48 3.25 0.67 12.97
CA ALA A 48 3.66 0.91 11.60
C ALA A 48 4.11 -0.40 10.93
N ILE A 49 3.64 -0.60 9.71
CA ILE A 49 3.96 -1.75 8.87
C ILE A 49 4.93 -1.36 7.76
N LEU A 50 5.65 -2.35 7.23
CA LEU A 50 6.51 -2.16 6.07
C LEU A 50 5.70 -2.26 4.77
N LEU A 51 5.72 -1.20 3.99
CA LEU A 51 5.30 -1.19 2.59
C LEU A 51 6.52 -1.22 1.68
N VAL A 52 6.45 -2.06 0.64
CA VAL A 52 7.45 -2.06 -0.43
C VAL A 52 6.73 -1.75 -1.74
N ILE A 53 7.20 -0.71 -2.42
CA ILE A 53 6.65 -0.24 -3.68
C ILE A 53 7.71 -0.27 -4.78
N ILE A 54 7.25 -0.30 -6.02
CA ILE A 54 8.04 0.01 -7.21
C ILE A 54 7.58 1.37 -7.74
N ARG A 55 8.52 2.28 -7.92
CA ARG A 55 8.33 3.60 -8.53
C ARG A 55 9.48 3.84 -9.49
N ASP A 56 9.18 4.16 -10.75
CA ASP A 56 10.20 4.43 -11.77
C ASP A 56 11.28 3.31 -11.85
N ASP A 57 10.85 2.05 -11.78
CA ASP A 57 11.68 0.83 -11.71
C ASP A 57 12.57 0.69 -10.45
N GLU A 58 12.45 1.58 -9.47
CA GLU A 58 13.15 1.52 -8.20
C GLU A 58 12.30 0.91 -7.08
N VAL A 59 12.93 0.09 -6.24
CA VAL A 59 12.28 -0.51 -5.06
C VAL A 59 12.41 0.43 -3.86
N ILE A 60 11.29 0.98 -3.41
CA ILE A 60 11.24 1.90 -2.27
C ILE A 60 10.57 1.21 -1.08
N ARG A 61 11.15 1.38 0.10
CA ARG A 61 10.61 0.86 1.38
C ARG A 61 10.06 2.02 2.19
N LEU A 62 8.79 1.93 2.54
CA LEU A 62 8.06 2.94 3.28
C LEU A 62 7.48 2.32 4.56
N GLN A 63 7.32 3.13 5.60
CA GLN A 63 6.56 2.74 6.78
C GLN A 63 5.24 3.49 6.77
N ALA A 64 4.14 2.76 6.91
CA ALA A 64 2.79 3.32 6.93
C ALA A 64 2.00 2.72 8.09
N LEU A 65 1.01 3.45 8.59
CA LEU A 65 0.02 2.87 9.48
C LEU A 65 -1.02 2.10 8.66
N PRO A 66 -1.41 0.88 9.08
CA PRO A 66 -2.30 0.03 8.30
C PRO A 66 -3.76 0.51 8.29
N GLY A 67 -4.19 1.27 9.30
CA GLY A 67 -5.58 1.68 9.54
C GLY A 67 -6.32 2.23 8.32
N ARG A 68 -6.50 3.56 8.23
CA ARG A 68 -7.06 4.14 7.00
C ARG A 68 -5.92 4.33 6.00
N LEU A 69 -5.56 3.22 5.33
CA LEU A 69 -4.42 3.23 4.40
C LEU A 69 -4.68 4.12 3.19
N GLY A 70 -5.95 4.21 2.74
CA GLY A 70 -6.39 5.11 1.67
C GLY A 70 -5.87 4.75 0.30
N VAL A 71 -5.91 3.47 -0.05
CA VAL A 71 -5.38 2.98 -1.32
C VAL A 71 -6.49 2.34 -2.14
N ARG A 72 -6.64 2.76 -3.39
CA ARG A 72 -7.49 2.10 -4.39
C ARG A 72 -6.61 1.37 -5.40
N ILE A 73 -6.83 0.08 -5.56
CA ILE A 73 -6.18 -0.68 -6.62
C ILE A 73 -7.00 -0.52 -7.90
N THR A 74 -6.39 0.04 -8.94
CA THR A 74 -6.97 0.08 -10.29
C THR A 74 -6.29 -0.96 -11.16
N THR A 75 -7.06 -1.91 -11.68
CA THR A 75 -6.64 -2.75 -12.80
C THR A 75 -6.69 -1.90 -14.07
N ILE A 76 -5.58 -1.85 -14.81
CA ILE A 76 -5.57 -1.31 -16.17
C ILE A 76 -6.22 -2.39 -17.05
N PRO A 77 -7.16 -2.05 -17.95
CA PRO A 77 -7.74 -3.02 -18.89
C PRO A 77 -6.69 -3.64 -19.83
#